data_AF-A0A9P6ZJB6-F1
#
_entry.id   AF-A0A9P6ZJB6-F1
#
_cell.length_a   1.000
_cell.length_b   1.000
_cell.length_c   1.000
_cell.angle_alpha   90.00
_cell.angle_beta   90.00
_cell.angle_gamma   90.00
#
_symmetry.space_group_name_H-M   'P 1'
#
loop_
_entity.id
_entity.type
_entity.pdbx_description
1 polymer ?
#
loop_
_entity_poly.entity_id
_entity_poly.type
_entity_poly.pdbx_seq_one_letter_code
_entity_poly.pdbx_strand_id
1 'polypeptide(L)'
;MNLNGSEIGTRHNPNGTRRGIIGGSGTDVIDTMVAEIQNVPGDDCCVLLLGYKEQDVNPGFAIEDAFMFKDFTEPQLQEIFERKLNDQDLSATEKAKQVALGLLSQRKNCPNFGNGGEVENMLTFAKDRYLKRQASQPSNLSQDIVLEPEDFDPYWDRDRHAAANLAQLFEDVVGCKAVIQKLGEYQSIAQGMKASGLDMRKQIPTSFIFKGPPGTGKTTIARKFGQVHYDMCFLASTELVECSASDLGQTVLFVDEAYRLSQGHFAQEAIDEVVGLMTNEKFMGKMLLGTNPGLSSRFSEDFILPNMSSTRCLELLDKELRGSKVVDQGLLDPSSSLYEEMLRIIADMVNLENWGNARDVKSVAKRLARSAFISAGKAPLHRFMLMKRRRSWSHRDATSF
;
A
#
# COMPACT_ATOMS: atom_id res chain seq x y z
N MET A 1 -28.71 6.78 5.95
CA MET A 1 -29.85 7.37 6.69
C MET A 1 -29.86 6.74 8.06
N ASN A 2 -29.76 7.56 9.11
CA ASN A 2 -29.90 7.13 10.50
C ASN A 2 -31.28 6.52 10.72
N LEU A 3 -31.33 5.29 11.25
CA LEU A 3 -32.55 4.73 11.83
C LEU A 3 -32.29 4.52 13.32
N ASN A 4 -32.49 5.59 14.08
CA ASN A 4 -32.88 5.49 15.49
C ASN A 4 -34.39 5.28 15.51
N GLY A 5 -34.84 4.18 16.10
CA GLY A 5 -36.26 3.86 16.23
C GLY A 5 -36.44 2.67 17.16
N SER A 6 -36.28 2.93 18.46
CA SER A 6 -36.61 2.02 19.55
C SER A 6 -38.13 1.97 19.77
N GLU A 7 -38.75 0.82 19.58
CA GLU A 7 -40.02 0.47 20.23
C GLU A 7 -39.90 -0.94 20.83
N ILE A 8 -39.69 -1.01 22.14
CA ILE A 8 -39.84 -2.24 22.92
C ILE A 8 -41.15 -2.09 23.68
N GLY A 9 -42.11 -2.97 23.36
CA GLY A 9 -43.41 -3.02 24.01
C GLY A 9 -43.29 -3.41 25.48
N THR A 10 -43.78 -2.55 26.37
CA THR A 10 -43.84 -2.81 27.81
C THR A 10 -45.03 -3.72 28.15
N ARG A 11 -44.78 -4.91 28.71
CA ARG A 11 -45.79 -5.65 29.48
C ARG A 11 -45.89 -5.08 30.90
N HIS A 12 -47.12 -4.91 31.36
CA HIS A 12 -47.50 -4.29 32.63
C HIS A 12 -47.30 -5.29 33.78
N ASN A 13 -46.48 -4.95 34.79
CA ASN A 13 -46.41 -5.66 36.07
C ASN A 13 -47.15 -4.83 37.14
N PRO A 14 -48.17 -5.36 37.85
CA PRO A 14 -49.02 -4.57 38.75
C PRO A 14 -48.40 -4.16 40.10
N ASN A 15 -47.21 -4.64 40.46
CA ASN A 15 -46.59 -4.32 41.75
C ASN A 15 -45.35 -3.45 41.56
N GLY A 16 -45.57 -2.14 41.63
CA GLY A 16 -44.55 -1.13 41.38
C GLY A 16 -43.45 -1.09 42.43
N THR A 17 -42.21 -1.16 41.95
CA THR A 17 -41.15 -0.25 42.41
C THR A 17 -40.51 0.36 41.17
N ARG A 18 -40.82 1.63 40.86
CA ARG A 18 -40.18 2.37 39.77
C ARG A 18 -38.73 2.65 40.16
N ARG A 19 -37.77 1.90 39.63
CA ARG A 19 -36.39 2.38 39.52
C ARG A 19 -36.26 3.10 38.19
N GLY A 20 -35.99 4.40 38.25
CA GLY A 20 -35.76 5.24 37.07
C GLY A 20 -34.50 4.79 36.36
N ILE A 21 -34.63 4.51 35.06
CA ILE A 21 -33.48 4.33 34.17
C ILE A 21 -33.00 5.74 33.82
N ILE A 22 -32.01 6.23 34.57
CA ILE A 22 -31.23 7.41 34.20
C ILE A 22 -30.24 6.94 33.13
N GLY A 23 -30.10 7.71 32.05
CA GLY A 23 -29.30 7.38 30.88
C GLY A 23 -27.90 6.89 31.23
N GLY A 24 -27.59 5.69 30.75
CA GLY A 24 -26.36 4.96 31.04
C GLY A 24 -25.57 4.67 29.77
N SER A 25 -24.23 4.64 29.88
CA SER A 25 -23.34 4.21 28.81
C SER A 25 -23.64 2.75 28.41
N GLY A 26 -23.17 2.30 27.24
CA GLY A 26 -23.47 0.96 26.70
C GLY A 26 -23.21 -0.22 27.66
N THR A 27 -22.37 -0.03 28.67
CA THR A 27 -22.17 -0.94 29.80
C THR A 27 -23.41 -1.17 30.66
N ASP A 28 -24.21 -0.15 30.95
CA ASP A 28 -25.38 -0.26 31.86
C ASP A 28 -26.50 -1.14 31.25
N VAL A 29 -26.62 -1.13 29.92
CA VAL A 29 -27.55 -1.99 29.17
C VAL A 29 -27.07 -3.44 29.20
N ILE A 30 -25.76 -3.66 29.03
CA ILE A 30 -25.15 -4.99 29.06
C ILE A 30 -25.24 -5.59 30.47
N ASP A 31 -24.96 -4.82 31.51
CA ASP A 31 -25.03 -5.29 32.90
C ASP A 31 -26.47 -5.64 33.30
N THR A 32 -27.45 -4.89 32.79
CA THR A 32 -28.87 -5.22 32.94
C THR A 32 -29.22 -6.52 32.21
N MET A 33 -28.72 -6.72 30.98
CA MET A 33 -28.91 -7.98 30.25
C MET A 33 -28.31 -9.17 31.00
N VAL A 34 -27.07 -9.05 31.49
CA VAL A 34 -26.41 -10.11 32.28
C VAL A 34 -27.21 -10.45 33.54
N ALA A 35 -27.68 -9.43 34.26
CA ALA A 35 -28.49 -9.63 35.47
C ALA A 35 -29.83 -10.33 35.19
N GLU A 36 -30.53 -9.98 34.11
CA GLU A 36 -31.79 -10.63 33.73
C GLU A 36 -31.55 -12.07 33.22
N ILE A 37 -30.46 -12.33 32.51
CA ILE A 37 -30.10 -13.67 32.00
C ILE A 37 -29.70 -14.62 33.14
N GLN A 38 -29.01 -14.13 34.17
CA GLN A 38 -28.51 -14.96 35.27
C GLN A 38 -29.53 -15.20 36.39
N ASN A 39 -30.59 -14.39 36.52
CA ASN A 39 -31.45 -14.38 37.70
C ASN A 39 -32.55 -15.45 37.75
N VAL A 40 -32.74 -16.29 36.72
CA VAL A 40 -33.78 -17.34 36.76
C VAL A 40 -33.24 -18.70 36.27
N PRO A 41 -32.59 -19.49 37.15
CA PRO A 41 -32.22 -20.86 36.83
C PRO A 41 -33.47 -21.71 36.58
N GLY A 42 -33.67 -22.16 35.33
CA GLY A 42 -34.77 -23.05 34.95
C GLY A 42 -35.85 -22.45 34.04
N ASP A 43 -35.74 -21.18 33.65
CA ASP A 43 -36.54 -20.65 32.55
C ASP A 43 -36.08 -21.27 31.21
N ASP A 44 -37.03 -21.58 30.33
CA ASP A 44 -36.78 -22.15 28.99
C ASP A 44 -36.26 -21.07 28.03
N CYS A 45 -35.09 -20.52 28.35
CA CYS A 45 -34.45 -19.46 27.61
C CYS A 45 -33.00 -19.83 27.28
N CYS A 46 -32.68 -19.85 25.99
CA CYS A 46 -31.32 -19.98 25.49
C CYS A 46 -30.89 -18.63 24.93
N VAL A 47 -29.79 -18.08 25.45
CA VAL A 47 -29.22 -16.81 24.98
C VAL A 47 -27.90 -17.07 24.27
N LEU A 48 -27.83 -16.67 23.00
CA LEU A 48 -26.63 -16.76 22.18
C LEU A 48 -26.00 -15.38 22.03
N LEU A 49 -24.75 -15.25 22.46
CA LEU A 49 -23.96 -14.03 22.29
C LEU A 49 -22.98 -14.23 21.13
N LEU A 50 -23.00 -13.30 20.18
CA LEU A 50 -22.17 -13.33 18.98
C LEU A 50 -21.31 -12.06 18.93
N GLY A 51 -20.01 -12.21 18.68
CA GLY A 51 -19.08 -11.08 18.66
C GLY A 51 -17.74 -11.45 18.01
N TYR A 52 -16.94 -10.43 17.72
CA TYR A 52 -15.61 -10.58 17.13
C TYR A 52 -14.52 -10.51 18.21
N LYS A 53 -13.45 -11.29 18.03
CA LYS A 53 -12.35 -11.43 19.01
C LYS A 53 -11.63 -10.12 19.39
N GLU A 54 -11.65 -9.10 18.53
CA GLU A 54 -10.86 -7.88 18.68
C GLU A 54 -11.65 -6.68 19.26
N GLN A 55 -12.93 -6.85 19.62
CA GLN A 55 -13.68 -5.82 20.34
C GLN A 55 -13.58 -6.08 21.84
N ASP A 56 -13.34 -5.03 22.64
CA ASP A 56 -13.36 -5.09 24.10
C ASP A 56 -14.71 -5.63 24.58
N VAL A 57 -14.79 -6.97 24.71
CA VAL A 57 -15.97 -7.62 25.26
C VAL A 57 -16.00 -7.30 26.75
N ASN A 58 -17.14 -6.83 27.24
CA ASN A 58 -17.33 -6.53 28.66
C ASN A 58 -16.84 -7.73 29.50
N PRO A 59 -15.94 -7.52 30.49
CA PRO A 59 -15.40 -8.58 31.34
C PRO A 59 -16.48 -9.39 32.11
N GLY A 60 -17.73 -8.92 32.13
CA GLY A 60 -18.88 -9.67 32.64
C GLY A 60 -19.28 -10.92 31.83
N PHE A 61 -18.73 -11.13 30.63
CA PHE A 61 -18.96 -12.33 29.83
C PHE A 61 -17.78 -13.31 29.90
N ALA A 62 -18.07 -14.58 30.18
CA ALA A 62 -17.08 -15.66 30.15
C ALA A 62 -16.71 -15.99 28.69
N ILE A 63 -15.71 -15.31 28.14
CA ILE A 63 -15.18 -15.53 26.78
C ILE A 63 -14.53 -16.92 26.65
N GLU A 64 -14.12 -17.51 27.78
CA GLU A 64 -13.39 -18.78 27.89
C GLU A 64 -14.15 -19.96 27.27
N ASP A 65 -15.48 -19.92 27.31
CA ASP A 65 -16.37 -20.97 26.81
C ASP A 65 -16.90 -20.69 25.38
N ALA A 66 -16.44 -19.63 24.73
CA ALA A 66 -16.96 -19.23 23.43
C ALA A 66 -16.51 -20.14 22.28
N PHE A 67 -17.45 -20.52 21.40
CA PHE A 67 -17.15 -21.23 20.17
C PHE A 67 -16.43 -20.32 19.17
N MET A 68 -15.14 -20.60 18.93
CA MET A 68 -14.31 -19.82 18.01
C MET A 68 -14.34 -20.42 16.61
N PHE A 69 -14.98 -19.72 15.68
CA PHE A 69 -14.96 -20.05 14.26
C PHE A 69 -13.67 -19.54 13.62
N LYS A 70 -12.95 -20.42 12.95
CA LYS A 70 -11.75 -20.07 12.17
C LYS A 70 -12.16 -19.50 10.82
N ASP A 71 -11.31 -18.64 10.26
CA ASP A 71 -11.46 -18.19 8.88
C ASP A 71 -11.45 -19.36 7.90
N PHE A 72 -12.20 -19.21 6.81
CA PHE A 72 -12.29 -20.25 5.79
C PHE A 72 -10.93 -20.48 5.10
N THR A 73 -10.62 -21.75 4.87
CA THR A 73 -9.51 -22.17 4.00
C THR A 73 -9.80 -21.81 2.54
N GLU A 74 -8.77 -21.74 1.70
CA GLU A 74 -8.98 -21.47 0.26
C GLU A 74 -9.93 -22.48 -0.41
N PRO A 75 -9.85 -23.80 -0.14
CA PRO A 75 -10.84 -24.76 -0.66
C PRO A 75 -12.27 -24.49 -0.17
N GLN A 76 -12.43 -24.08 1.09
CA GLN A 76 -13.76 -23.73 1.63
C GLN A 76 -14.31 -22.45 1.01
N LEU A 77 -13.46 -21.45 0.77
CA LEU A 77 -13.85 -20.23 0.05
C LEU A 77 -14.26 -20.53 -1.40
N GLN A 78 -13.57 -21.48 -2.05
CA GLN A 78 -13.96 -21.96 -3.37
C GLN A 78 -15.34 -22.64 -3.34
N GLU A 79 -15.59 -23.53 -2.39
CA GLU A 79 -16.89 -24.19 -2.24
C GLU A 79 -18.02 -23.18 -1.98
N ILE A 80 -17.78 -22.19 -1.11
CA ILE A 80 -18.73 -21.10 -0.83
C ILE A 80 -18.99 -20.27 -2.09
N PHE A 81 -17.95 -19.96 -2.85
CA PHE A 81 -18.07 -19.21 -4.10
C PHE A 81 -18.88 -19.96 -5.15
N GLU A 82 -18.59 -21.24 -5.38
CA GLU A 82 -19.34 -22.10 -6.31
C GLU A 82 -20.80 -22.25 -5.89
N ARG A 83 -21.05 -22.46 -4.60
CA ARG A 83 -22.41 -22.55 -4.06
C ARG A 83 -23.18 -21.24 -4.25
N LYS A 84 -22.56 -20.09 -3.97
CA LYS A 84 -23.21 -18.78 -4.13
C LYS A 84 -23.45 -18.41 -5.59
N LEU A 85 -22.60 -18.85 -6.52
CA LEU A 85 -22.88 -18.74 -7.95
C LEU A 85 -24.18 -19.49 -8.30
N ASN A 86 -24.27 -20.76 -7.89
CA ASN A 86 -25.45 -21.61 -8.15
C ASN A 86 -26.72 -21.07 -7.48
N ASP A 87 -26.65 -20.67 -6.20
CA ASP A 87 -27.79 -20.14 -5.44
C ASP A 87 -28.33 -18.83 -6.05
N GLN A 88 -27.55 -18.15 -6.88
CA GLN A 88 -27.91 -16.89 -7.53
C GLN A 88 -28.11 -17.04 -9.05
N ASP A 89 -28.20 -18.27 -9.56
CA ASP A 89 -28.34 -18.61 -10.99
C ASP A 89 -27.26 -17.96 -11.88
N LEU A 90 -26.03 -17.87 -11.37
CA LEU A 90 -24.88 -17.29 -12.06
C LEU A 90 -23.95 -18.38 -12.56
N SER A 91 -23.41 -18.18 -13.75
CA SER A 91 -22.26 -18.94 -14.26
C SER A 91 -21.02 -18.06 -14.30
N ALA A 92 -19.84 -18.67 -14.25
CA ALA A 92 -18.58 -17.97 -14.44
C ALA A 92 -17.66 -18.85 -15.29
N THR A 93 -16.94 -18.24 -16.24
CA THR A 93 -15.92 -18.95 -17.01
C THR A 93 -14.83 -19.50 -16.08
N GLU A 94 -14.16 -20.59 -16.47
CA GLU A 94 -13.06 -21.14 -15.66
C GLU A 94 -11.97 -20.10 -15.37
N LYS A 95 -11.71 -19.21 -16.33
CA LYS A 95 -10.75 -18.12 -16.12
C LYS A 95 -11.25 -17.10 -15.09
N ALA A 96 -12.55 -16.78 -15.09
CA ALA A 96 -13.15 -15.89 -14.11
C ALA A 96 -13.11 -16.48 -12.69
N LYS A 97 -13.38 -17.79 -12.57
CA LYS A 97 -13.24 -18.51 -11.28
C LYS A 97 -11.81 -18.42 -10.75
N GLN A 98 -10.80 -18.66 -11.60
CA GLN A 98 -9.39 -18.52 -11.21
C GLN A 98 -9.05 -17.10 -10.71
N VAL A 99 -9.57 -16.07 -11.37
CA VAL A 99 -9.36 -14.67 -10.97
C VAL A 99 -10.03 -14.37 -9.63
N ALA A 100 -11.29 -14.80 -9.46
CA ALA A 100 -12.03 -14.64 -8.20
C ALA A 100 -11.31 -15.31 -7.03
N LEU A 101 -10.88 -16.57 -7.20
CA LEU A 101 -10.14 -17.30 -6.17
C LEU A 101 -8.77 -16.66 -5.86
N GLY A 102 -8.08 -16.17 -6.89
CA GLY A 102 -6.83 -15.41 -6.71
C GLY A 102 -7.04 -14.15 -5.87
N LEU A 103 -8.10 -13.38 -6.14
CA LEU A 103 -8.46 -12.22 -5.34
C LEU A 103 -8.82 -12.58 -3.89
N LEU A 104 -9.58 -13.67 -3.68
CA LEU A 104 -9.90 -14.16 -2.34
C LEU A 104 -8.65 -14.57 -1.57
N SER A 105 -7.71 -15.27 -2.22
CA SER A 105 -6.40 -15.63 -1.63
C SER A 105 -5.60 -14.38 -1.25
N GLN A 106 -5.59 -13.33 -2.08
CA GLN A 106 -4.95 -12.05 -1.75
C GLN A 106 -5.63 -11.36 -0.56
N ARG A 107 -6.96 -11.28 -0.57
CA ARG A 107 -7.76 -10.58 0.46
C ARG A 107 -7.85 -11.32 1.79
N LYS A 108 -7.72 -12.65 1.79
CA LYS A 108 -7.71 -13.46 3.01
C LYS A 108 -6.68 -12.98 4.02
N ASN A 109 -5.56 -12.47 3.52
CA ASN A 109 -4.52 -11.95 4.38
C ASN A 109 -4.80 -10.51 4.83
N CYS A 110 -5.75 -9.77 4.27
CA CYS A 110 -6.01 -8.37 4.62
C CYS A 110 -6.69 -8.23 6.00
N PRO A 111 -6.46 -7.11 6.73
CA PRO A 111 -7.27 -6.77 7.89
C PRO A 111 -8.76 -6.72 7.52
N ASN A 112 -9.63 -7.14 8.45
CA ASN A 112 -11.09 -7.15 8.27
C ASN A 112 -11.60 -8.04 7.12
N PHE A 113 -10.89 -9.11 6.77
CA PHE A 113 -11.39 -10.08 5.80
C PHE A 113 -12.76 -10.66 6.22
N GLY A 114 -13.79 -10.45 5.40
CA GLY A 114 -15.18 -10.77 5.74
C GLY A 114 -15.59 -12.23 5.57
N ASN A 115 -14.67 -13.17 5.31
CA ASN A 115 -14.96 -14.58 5.04
C ASN A 115 -16.05 -14.77 3.96
N GLY A 116 -17.14 -15.48 4.26
CA GLY A 116 -18.25 -15.68 3.32
C GLY A 116 -18.93 -14.37 2.89
N GLY A 117 -18.88 -13.33 3.72
CA GLY A 117 -19.32 -11.98 3.36
C GLY A 117 -18.43 -11.34 2.29
N GLU A 118 -17.14 -11.66 2.27
CA GLU A 118 -16.22 -11.20 1.21
C GLU A 118 -16.62 -11.79 -0.15
N VAL A 119 -17.02 -13.05 -0.17
CA VAL A 119 -17.51 -13.73 -1.39
C VAL A 119 -18.80 -13.07 -1.89
N GLU A 120 -19.72 -12.71 -0.98
CA GLU A 120 -20.96 -12.01 -1.34
C GLU A 120 -20.69 -10.62 -1.93
N ASN A 121 -19.80 -9.87 -1.28
CA ASN A 121 -19.38 -8.56 -1.76
C ASN A 121 -18.74 -8.66 -3.15
N MET A 122 -17.86 -9.64 -3.34
CA MET A 122 -17.20 -9.89 -4.64
C MET A 122 -18.22 -10.17 -5.75
N LEU A 123 -19.19 -11.04 -5.52
CA LEU A 123 -20.24 -11.35 -6.49
C LEU A 123 -21.12 -10.13 -6.79
N THR A 124 -21.42 -9.32 -5.76
CA THR A 124 -22.17 -8.07 -5.93
C THR A 124 -21.44 -7.10 -6.85
N PHE A 125 -20.13 -6.91 -6.64
CA PHE A 125 -19.33 -6.06 -7.53
C PHE A 125 -19.18 -6.66 -8.94
N ALA A 126 -19.05 -7.98 -9.05
CA ALA A 126 -18.95 -8.64 -10.35
C ALA A 126 -20.21 -8.46 -11.20
N LYS A 127 -21.39 -8.56 -10.58
CA LYS A 127 -22.67 -8.28 -11.24
C LYS A 127 -22.77 -6.84 -11.75
N ASP A 128 -22.37 -5.86 -10.94
CA ASP A 128 -22.38 -4.45 -11.35
C ASP A 128 -21.47 -4.22 -12.57
N ARG A 129 -20.29 -4.84 -12.61
CA ARG A 129 -19.38 -4.77 -13.76
C ARG A 129 -19.93 -5.48 -14.99
N TYR A 130 -20.51 -6.67 -14.82
CA TYR A 130 -21.20 -7.39 -15.88
C TYR A 130 -22.28 -6.53 -16.53
N LEU A 131 -23.13 -5.89 -15.72
CA LEU A 131 -24.19 -5.01 -16.23
C LEU A 131 -23.63 -3.82 -17.03
N LYS A 132 -22.53 -3.21 -16.57
CA LYS A 132 -21.86 -2.12 -17.29
C LYS A 132 -21.25 -2.59 -18.61
N ARG A 133 -20.64 -3.79 -18.65
CA ARG A 133 -20.13 -4.39 -19.88
C ARG A 133 -21.26 -4.64 -20.88
N GLN A 134 -22.35 -5.24 -20.43
CA GLN A 134 -23.51 -5.56 -21.28
C GLN A 134 -24.25 -4.33 -21.78
N ALA A 135 -24.32 -3.25 -20.98
CA ALA A 135 -24.88 -1.97 -21.42
C ALA A 135 -24.12 -1.39 -22.63
N SER A 136 -22.83 -1.73 -22.77
CA SER A 136 -22.00 -1.32 -23.90
C SER A 136 -22.16 -2.24 -25.12
N GLN A 137 -22.84 -3.39 -24.98
CA GLN A 137 -23.11 -4.38 -26.04
C GLN A 137 -24.55 -4.92 -25.96
N PRO A 138 -25.57 -4.09 -26.26
CA PRO A 138 -26.99 -4.40 -25.99
C PRO A 138 -27.56 -5.59 -26.79
N SER A 139 -26.86 -6.07 -27.82
CA SER A 139 -27.29 -7.22 -28.64
C SER A 139 -27.09 -8.59 -27.97
N ASN A 140 -26.45 -8.66 -26.80
CA ASN A 140 -26.04 -9.91 -26.14
C ASN A 140 -26.62 -10.08 -24.71
N LEU A 141 -27.79 -9.51 -24.42
CA LEU A 141 -28.51 -9.78 -23.17
C LEU A 141 -29.06 -11.22 -23.19
N SER A 142 -28.20 -12.20 -22.91
CA SER A 142 -28.63 -13.56 -22.58
C SER A 142 -29.39 -13.55 -21.26
N GLN A 143 -30.33 -14.48 -21.11
CA GLN A 143 -30.99 -14.73 -19.82
C GLN A 143 -29.99 -15.30 -18.79
N ASP A 144 -29.00 -16.05 -19.27
CA ASP A 144 -27.97 -16.65 -18.41
C ASP A 144 -26.81 -15.66 -18.21
N ILE A 145 -26.55 -15.27 -16.96
CA ILE A 145 -25.43 -14.41 -16.61
C ILE A 145 -24.16 -15.27 -16.55
N VAL A 146 -23.24 -15.04 -17.50
CA VAL A 146 -21.91 -15.65 -17.50
C VAL A 146 -20.89 -14.57 -17.16
N LEU A 147 -20.28 -14.67 -15.98
CA LEU A 147 -19.22 -13.78 -15.51
C LEU A 147 -17.88 -14.14 -16.18
N GLU A 148 -17.16 -13.12 -16.62
CA GLU A 148 -15.82 -13.22 -17.21
C GLU A 148 -14.78 -12.57 -16.27
N PRO A 149 -13.47 -12.74 -16.52
CA PRO A 149 -12.41 -12.24 -15.65
C PRO A 149 -12.52 -10.75 -15.26
N GLU A 150 -12.79 -9.88 -16.22
CA GLU A 150 -12.95 -8.43 -16.01
C GLU A 150 -14.11 -8.03 -15.08
N ASP A 151 -15.11 -8.91 -14.92
CA ASP A 151 -16.21 -8.67 -13.98
C ASP A 151 -15.69 -8.75 -12.53
N PHE A 152 -14.76 -9.65 -12.25
CA PHE A 152 -14.14 -9.77 -10.93
C PHE A 152 -13.02 -8.75 -10.71
N ASP A 153 -12.17 -8.57 -11.73
CA ASP A 153 -11.03 -7.68 -11.69
C ASP A 153 -10.80 -7.00 -13.05
N PRO A 154 -11.05 -5.69 -13.20
CA PRO A 154 -10.79 -4.96 -14.43
C PRO A 154 -9.33 -5.03 -14.91
N TYR A 155 -8.41 -5.34 -14.00
CA TYR A 155 -6.97 -5.44 -14.26
C TYR A 155 -6.47 -6.88 -14.06
N TRP A 156 -7.33 -7.87 -14.33
CA TRP A 156 -7.03 -9.30 -14.11
C TRP A 156 -5.79 -9.81 -14.86
N ASP A 157 -5.43 -9.16 -15.96
CA ASP A 157 -4.30 -9.49 -16.83
C ASP A 157 -3.11 -8.52 -16.69
N ARG A 158 -3.07 -7.72 -15.62
CA ARG A 158 -1.99 -6.76 -15.33
C ARG A 158 -0.59 -7.38 -15.32
N ASP A 159 -0.49 -8.68 -15.04
CA ASP A 159 0.76 -9.42 -15.09
C ASP A 159 1.35 -9.52 -16.51
N ARG A 160 0.51 -9.49 -17.55
CA ARG A 160 0.98 -9.46 -18.95
C ARG A 160 1.77 -8.20 -19.29
N HIS A 161 1.46 -7.10 -18.60
CA HIS A 161 2.08 -5.80 -18.81
C HIS A 161 3.14 -5.48 -17.74
N ALA A 162 3.37 -6.37 -16.78
CA ALA A 162 4.22 -6.12 -15.63
C ALA A 162 5.65 -5.67 -15.98
N ALA A 163 6.26 -6.24 -17.03
CA ALA A 163 7.61 -5.85 -17.47
C ALA A 163 7.64 -4.43 -18.08
N ALA A 164 6.63 -4.08 -18.89
CA ALA A 164 6.50 -2.75 -19.46
C ALA A 164 6.19 -1.71 -18.37
N ASN A 165 5.29 -2.06 -17.45
CA ASN A 165 4.97 -1.25 -16.29
C ASN A 165 6.19 -1.03 -15.40
N LEU A 166 7.03 -2.03 -15.18
CA LEU A 166 8.25 -1.89 -14.37
C LEU A 166 9.21 -0.88 -14.99
N ALA A 167 9.45 -0.95 -16.30
CA ALA A 167 10.32 0.00 -16.99
C ALA A 167 9.78 1.43 -16.88
N GLN A 168 8.47 1.60 -17.11
CA GLN A 168 7.82 2.91 -17.02
C GLN A 168 7.80 3.44 -15.58
N LEU A 169 7.51 2.57 -14.60
CA LEU A 169 7.43 2.92 -13.19
C LEU A 169 8.76 3.44 -12.66
N PHE A 170 9.88 3.01 -13.21
CA PHE A 170 11.21 3.48 -12.81
C PHE A 170 11.84 4.44 -13.82
N GLU A 171 11.15 4.88 -14.87
CA GLU A 171 11.69 5.83 -15.86
C GLU A 171 12.14 7.16 -15.21
N ASP A 172 11.40 7.60 -14.19
CA ASP A 172 11.66 8.82 -13.44
C ASP A 172 12.69 8.66 -12.31
N VAL A 173 13.10 7.42 -12.01
CA VAL A 173 14.03 7.06 -10.93
C VAL A 173 15.30 6.48 -11.53
N VAL A 174 16.46 6.98 -11.12
CA VAL A 174 17.70 6.57 -11.77
C VAL A 174 18.75 6.24 -10.73
N GLY A 175 19.70 5.41 -11.12
CA GLY A 175 20.62 4.73 -10.21
C GLY A 175 20.02 3.45 -9.62
N CYS A 176 18.85 3.02 -10.10
CA CYS A 176 18.12 1.85 -9.58
C CYS A 176 18.22 0.62 -10.49
N LYS A 177 19.24 0.53 -11.37
CA LYS A 177 19.35 -0.58 -12.33
C LYS A 177 19.34 -1.96 -11.66
N ALA A 178 20.09 -2.12 -10.56
CA ALA A 178 20.12 -3.36 -9.80
C ALA A 178 18.75 -3.70 -9.18
N VAL A 179 18.02 -2.69 -8.71
CA VAL A 179 16.66 -2.84 -8.18
C VAL A 179 15.70 -3.29 -9.29
N ILE A 180 15.73 -2.63 -10.44
CA ILE A 180 14.90 -2.96 -11.61
C ILE A 180 15.19 -4.39 -12.08
N GLN A 181 16.47 -4.76 -12.16
CA GLN A 181 16.85 -6.13 -12.55
C GLN A 181 16.28 -7.17 -11.59
N LYS A 182 16.45 -6.97 -10.28
CA LYS A 182 15.94 -7.89 -9.26
C LYS A 182 14.41 -7.98 -9.28
N LEU A 183 13.73 -6.86 -9.44
CA LEU A 183 12.27 -6.83 -9.58
C LEU A 183 11.79 -7.56 -10.84
N GLY A 184 12.53 -7.44 -11.95
CA GLY A 184 12.27 -8.20 -13.17
C GLY A 184 12.47 -9.71 -13.00
N GLU A 185 13.43 -10.13 -12.19
CA GLU A 185 13.61 -11.54 -11.81
C GLU A 185 12.39 -12.05 -11.03
N TYR A 186 11.88 -11.29 -10.05
CA TYR A 186 10.66 -11.65 -9.32
C TYR A 186 9.42 -11.73 -10.23
N GLN A 187 9.28 -10.82 -11.18
CA GLN A 187 8.19 -10.89 -12.18
C GLN A 187 8.29 -12.16 -13.02
N SER A 188 9.50 -12.57 -13.40
CA SER A 188 9.73 -13.80 -14.17
C SER A 188 9.40 -15.05 -13.35
N ILE A 189 9.78 -15.08 -12.08
CA ILE A 189 9.43 -16.15 -11.13
C ILE A 189 7.91 -16.21 -10.94
N ALA A 190 7.27 -15.07 -10.71
CA ALA A 190 5.82 -14.95 -10.55
C ALA A 190 5.07 -15.57 -11.72
N GLN A 191 5.47 -15.20 -12.95
CA GLN A 191 4.85 -15.69 -14.17
C GLN A 191 5.04 -17.20 -14.34
N GLY A 192 6.25 -17.72 -14.09
CA GLY A 192 6.53 -19.16 -14.18
C GLY A 192 5.76 -20.00 -13.16
N MET A 193 5.66 -19.52 -11.92
CA MET A 193 4.92 -20.20 -10.86
C MET A 193 3.41 -20.17 -11.09
N LYS A 194 2.86 -19.02 -11.52
CA LYS A 194 1.45 -18.89 -11.91
C LYS A 194 1.09 -19.84 -13.06
N ALA A 195 1.95 -19.93 -14.08
CA ALA A 195 1.76 -20.87 -15.20
C ALA A 195 1.79 -22.34 -14.76
N SER A 196 2.49 -22.64 -13.66
CA SER A 196 2.59 -23.99 -13.08
C SER A 196 1.55 -24.26 -11.98
N GLY A 197 0.65 -23.32 -11.68
CA GLY A 197 -0.33 -23.43 -10.60
C GLY A 197 0.30 -23.49 -9.20
N LEU A 198 1.54 -23.00 -9.05
CA LEU A 198 2.27 -23.00 -7.78
C LEU A 198 2.12 -21.66 -7.08
N ASP A 199 2.08 -21.70 -5.74
CA ASP A 199 2.04 -20.49 -4.91
C ASP A 199 3.37 -19.75 -4.94
N MET A 200 3.37 -18.60 -5.62
CA MET A 200 4.53 -17.72 -5.80
C MET A 200 5.13 -17.18 -4.49
N ARG A 201 4.33 -17.15 -3.41
CA ARG A 201 4.76 -16.69 -2.07
C ARG A 201 5.87 -17.55 -1.47
N LYS A 202 6.09 -18.75 -2.02
CA LYS A 202 7.16 -19.66 -1.60
C LYS A 202 8.55 -19.28 -2.13
N GLN A 203 8.63 -18.44 -3.18
CA GLN A 203 9.89 -18.09 -3.84
C GLN A 203 10.16 -16.58 -3.88
N ILE A 204 9.13 -15.75 -3.80
CA ILE A 204 9.28 -14.30 -3.82
C ILE A 204 9.27 -13.77 -2.38
N PRO A 205 10.35 -13.10 -1.94
CA PRO A 205 10.38 -12.45 -0.64
C PRO A 205 9.27 -11.41 -0.49
N THR A 206 8.82 -11.25 0.74
CA THR A 206 7.73 -10.34 1.10
C THR A 206 8.16 -9.25 2.07
N SER A 207 9.40 -9.36 2.53
CA SER A 207 10.02 -8.44 3.46
C SER A 207 11.36 -7.97 2.90
N PHE A 208 11.50 -6.65 2.75
CA PHE A 208 12.67 -6.04 2.10
C PHE A 208 13.28 -4.96 2.98
N ILE A 209 14.61 -4.82 2.91
CA ILE A 209 15.34 -3.74 3.59
C ILE A 209 15.98 -2.80 2.57
N PHE A 210 15.69 -1.51 2.66
CA PHE A 210 16.36 -0.48 1.88
C PHE A 210 17.42 0.23 2.72
N LYS A 211 18.70 0.09 2.32
CA LYS A 211 19.85 0.71 3.00
C LYS A 211 20.45 1.79 2.11
N GLY A 212 20.86 2.91 2.70
CA GLY A 212 21.60 3.93 1.97
C GLY A 212 21.56 5.33 2.61
N PRO A 213 22.45 6.24 2.19
CA PRO A 213 22.51 7.62 2.64
C PRO A 213 21.17 8.39 2.51
N PRO A 214 21.00 9.53 3.21
CA PRO A 214 19.80 10.35 3.06
C PRO A 214 19.62 10.84 1.61
N GLY A 215 18.37 10.87 1.16
CA GLY A 215 17.99 11.36 -0.17
C GLY A 215 18.40 10.48 -1.36
N THR A 216 18.79 9.22 -1.15
CA THR A 216 19.03 8.24 -2.23
C THR A 216 17.75 7.64 -2.84
N GLY A 217 16.57 7.98 -2.31
CA GLY A 217 15.29 7.57 -2.87
C GLY A 217 14.65 6.32 -2.27
N LYS A 218 15.09 5.87 -1.08
CA LYS A 218 14.53 4.71 -0.35
C LYS A 218 12.99 4.70 -0.31
N THR A 219 12.38 5.75 0.22
CA THR A 219 10.91 5.89 0.33
C THR A 219 10.23 5.89 -1.04
N THR A 220 10.84 6.55 -2.03
CA THR A 220 10.33 6.56 -3.42
C THR A 220 10.31 5.17 -4.02
N ILE A 221 11.36 4.38 -3.79
CA ILE A 221 11.46 3.00 -4.29
C ILE A 221 10.49 2.09 -3.55
N ALA A 222 10.36 2.22 -2.23
CA ALA A 222 9.40 1.44 -1.44
C ALA A 222 7.95 1.62 -1.91
N ARG A 223 7.53 2.86 -2.23
CA ARG A 223 6.21 3.13 -2.83
C ARG A 223 6.03 2.44 -4.18
N LYS A 224 7.06 2.45 -5.04
CA LYS A 224 7.04 1.75 -6.34
C LYS A 224 7.04 0.23 -6.19
N PHE A 225 7.64 -0.31 -5.12
CA PHE A 225 7.58 -1.74 -4.81
C PHE A 225 6.15 -2.24 -4.60
N GLY A 226 5.30 -1.46 -3.93
CA GLY A 226 3.87 -1.79 -3.76
C GLY A 226 3.15 -1.99 -5.10
N GLN A 227 3.41 -1.10 -6.06
CA GLN A 227 2.87 -1.24 -7.42
C GLN A 227 3.38 -2.50 -8.12
N VAL A 228 4.67 -2.81 -8.02
CA VAL A 228 5.24 -4.01 -8.66
C VAL A 228 4.64 -5.29 -8.09
N HIS A 229 4.44 -5.36 -6.77
CA HIS A 229 3.80 -6.52 -6.13
C HIS A 229 2.31 -6.63 -6.48
N TYR A 230 1.62 -5.51 -6.65
CA TYR A 230 0.25 -5.51 -7.17
C TYR A 230 0.21 -6.05 -8.61
N ASP A 231 1.09 -5.59 -9.49
CA ASP A 231 1.19 -6.04 -10.89
C ASP A 231 1.53 -7.52 -11.01
N MET A 232 2.26 -8.08 -10.05
CA MET A 232 2.54 -9.52 -9.95
C MET A 232 1.36 -10.34 -9.38
N CYS A 233 0.21 -9.74 -9.09
CA CYS A 233 -0.91 -10.37 -8.38
C CYS A 233 -0.53 -10.87 -6.97
N PHE A 234 0.44 -10.23 -6.32
CA PHE A 234 0.85 -10.57 -4.97
C PHE A 234 0.03 -9.85 -3.90
N LEU A 235 -0.30 -8.58 -4.18
CA LEU A 235 -1.09 -7.71 -3.31
C LEU A 235 -2.47 -7.45 -3.91
N ALA A 236 -3.47 -7.30 -3.03
CA ALA A 236 -4.83 -6.90 -3.39
C ALA A 236 -4.94 -5.39 -3.72
N SER A 237 -3.99 -4.57 -3.27
CA SER A 237 -3.98 -3.12 -3.41
C SER A 237 -2.55 -2.60 -3.52
N THR A 238 -2.38 -1.43 -4.13
CA THR A 238 -1.13 -0.67 -4.22
C THR A 238 -0.93 0.28 -3.04
N GLU A 239 -1.92 0.37 -2.16
CA GLU A 239 -1.91 1.27 -1.01
C GLU A 239 -0.73 0.95 -0.07
N LEU A 240 0.16 1.93 0.06
CA LEU A 240 1.26 1.87 1.02
C LEU A 240 0.82 2.61 2.29
N VAL A 241 0.79 1.88 3.41
CA VAL A 241 0.57 2.51 4.71
C VAL A 241 1.93 2.84 5.31
N GLU A 242 2.21 4.14 5.42
CA GLU A 242 3.37 4.62 6.16
C GLU A 242 3.02 4.54 7.65
N CYS A 243 3.69 3.65 8.36
CA CYS A 243 3.46 3.43 9.78
C CYS A 243 4.65 3.93 10.58
N SER A 244 4.37 4.65 11.67
CA SER A 244 5.35 4.77 12.74
C SER A 244 5.36 3.50 13.59
N ALA A 245 6.31 3.38 14.51
CA ALA A 245 6.42 2.22 15.41
C ALA A 245 5.12 1.89 16.16
N SER A 246 4.22 2.87 16.34
CA SER A 246 2.94 2.71 17.04
C SER A 246 1.78 2.23 16.15
N ASP A 247 1.94 2.17 14.82
CA ASP A 247 0.82 1.97 13.87
C ASP A 247 0.81 0.58 13.22
N LEU A 248 1.44 -0.41 13.87
CA LEU A 248 1.64 -1.76 13.34
C LEU A 248 0.31 -2.56 13.29
N GLY A 249 -0.25 -2.75 12.07
CA GLY A 249 -1.43 -3.61 11.88
C GLY A 249 -2.02 -3.75 10.47
N GLN A 250 -1.44 -3.14 9.43
CA GLN A 250 -2.07 -3.06 8.09
C GLN A 250 -1.24 -3.62 6.92
N THR A 251 -1.85 -3.59 5.72
CA THR A 251 -1.72 -4.52 4.60
C THR A 251 -0.40 -4.46 3.80
N VAL A 252 0.35 -3.36 3.86
CA VAL A 252 1.77 -3.26 3.51
C VAL A 252 2.35 -2.15 4.38
N LEU A 253 3.29 -2.50 5.24
CA LEU A 253 3.83 -1.64 6.26
C LEU A 253 5.21 -1.13 5.82
N PHE A 254 5.33 0.17 5.60
CA PHE A 254 6.62 0.80 5.41
C PHE A 254 7.04 1.55 6.68
N VAL A 255 8.19 1.17 7.24
CA VAL A 255 8.80 1.90 8.36
C VAL A 255 10.02 2.64 7.85
N ASP A 256 9.89 3.96 7.74
CA ASP A 256 11.04 4.82 7.51
C ASP A 256 11.89 4.90 8.78
N GLU A 257 13.20 5.03 8.60
CA GLU A 257 14.16 5.15 9.70
C GLU A 257 14.03 4.03 10.76
N ALA A 258 13.78 2.79 10.36
CA ALA A 258 13.60 1.65 11.27
C ALA A 258 14.80 1.39 12.19
N TYR A 259 15.97 1.97 11.93
CA TYR A 259 17.09 2.00 12.88
C TYR A 259 16.71 2.67 14.21
N ARG A 260 15.78 3.64 14.19
CA ARG A 260 15.25 4.30 15.39
C ARG A 260 14.47 3.36 16.29
N LEU A 261 13.94 2.25 15.77
CA LEU A 261 13.31 1.20 16.59
C LEU A 261 14.32 0.56 17.56
N SER A 262 15.62 0.63 17.24
CA SER A 262 16.68 0.10 18.11
C SER A 262 17.16 1.11 19.17
N GLN A 263 16.58 2.32 19.22
CA GLN A 263 16.98 3.39 20.13
C GLN A 263 15.88 3.66 21.16
N GLY A 264 16.26 3.80 22.43
CA GLY A 264 15.36 4.14 23.54
C GLY A 264 15.02 2.97 24.46
N HIS A 265 14.31 3.26 25.56
CA HIS A 265 14.02 2.30 26.63
C HIS A 265 13.10 1.14 26.21
N PHE A 266 12.25 1.37 25.20
CA PHE A 266 11.30 0.37 24.66
C PHE A 266 11.78 -0.29 23.36
N ALA A 267 13.07 -0.11 23.00
CA ALA A 267 13.60 -0.56 21.72
C ALA A 267 13.53 -2.09 21.54
N GLN A 268 13.83 -2.85 22.60
CA GLN A 268 13.73 -4.31 22.52
C GLN A 268 12.28 -4.77 22.39
N GLU A 269 11.36 -4.21 23.18
CA GLU A 269 9.93 -4.56 23.11
C GLU A 269 9.33 -4.22 21.73
N ALA A 270 9.67 -3.07 21.16
CA ALA A 270 9.24 -2.69 19.81
C ALA A 270 9.82 -3.62 18.73
N ILE A 271 11.09 -4.03 18.86
CA ILE A 271 11.71 -4.99 17.96
C ILE A 271 11.07 -6.37 18.10
N ASP A 272 10.83 -6.83 19.33
CA ASP A 272 10.25 -8.14 19.62
C ASP A 272 8.80 -8.21 19.13
N GLU A 273 8.01 -7.15 19.26
CA GLU A 273 6.65 -7.07 18.73
C GLU A 273 6.66 -7.09 17.19
N VAL A 274 7.56 -6.31 16.57
CA VAL A 274 7.76 -6.32 15.12
C VAL A 274 8.17 -7.71 14.62
N VAL A 275 9.08 -8.39 15.33
CA VAL A 275 9.48 -9.77 15.02
C VAL A 275 8.32 -10.73 15.22
N GLY A 276 7.54 -10.56 16.29
CA GLY A 276 6.33 -11.34 16.58
C GLY A 276 5.32 -11.24 15.45
N LEU A 277 5.05 -10.02 14.95
CA LEU A 277 4.20 -9.77 13.80
C LEU A 277 4.76 -10.42 12.52
N MET A 278 6.07 -10.32 12.28
CA MET A 278 6.67 -10.99 11.11
C MET A 278 6.58 -12.51 11.16
N THR A 279 6.48 -13.13 12.34
CA THR A 279 6.30 -14.58 12.50
C THR A 279 4.86 -15.05 12.58
N ASN A 280 3.92 -14.12 12.76
CA ASN A 280 2.51 -14.44 12.89
C ASN A 280 1.90 -14.73 11.51
N GLU A 281 1.24 -15.88 11.34
CA GLU A 281 0.61 -16.28 10.07
C GLU A 281 -0.34 -15.21 9.50
N LYS A 282 -0.95 -14.35 10.34
CA LYS A 282 -1.84 -13.25 9.94
C LYS A 282 -1.10 -12.04 9.32
N PHE A 283 0.18 -11.86 9.65
CA PHE A 283 0.99 -10.68 9.27
C PHE A 283 2.28 -11.03 8.51
N MET A 284 2.59 -12.32 8.38
CA MET A 284 3.66 -12.87 7.56
C MET A 284 3.64 -12.25 6.15
N GLY A 285 4.70 -11.49 5.86
CA GLY A 285 5.00 -10.99 4.52
C GLY A 285 4.36 -9.66 4.10
N LYS A 286 4.25 -8.71 5.03
CA LYS A 286 3.73 -7.37 4.74
C LYS A 286 4.64 -6.23 5.15
N MET A 287 5.94 -6.46 5.34
CA MET A 287 6.79 -5.50 6.04
C MET A 287 8.02 -5.04 5.25
N LEU A 288 8.13 -3.74 5.02
CA LEU A 288 9.27 -3.05 4.46
C LEU A 288 9.95 -2.24 5.57
N LEU A 289 11.20 -2.57 5.92
CA LEU A 289 11.93 -1.87 7.00
C LEU A 289 13.19 -1.16 6.51
N GLY A 290 13.45 0.04 7.04
CA GLY A 290 14.73 0.73 6.87
C GLY A 290 15.77 0.42 7.95
N THR A 291 16.71 -0.48 7.69
CA THR A 291 17.96 -0.75 8.46
C THR A 291 17.82 -1.15 9.94
N ASN A 292 18.03 -2.43 10.28
CA ASN A 292 18.31 -2.90 11.66
C ASN A 292 19.19 -4.19 11.63
N PRO A 293 20.31 -4.26 12.38
CA PRO A 293 21.15 -5.46 12.48
C PRO A 293 20.44 -6.69 13.09
N GLY A 294 19.56 -6.49 14.08
CA GLY A 294 18.86 -7.58 14.79
C GLY A 294 17.74 -8.24 13.99
N LEU A 295 17.32 -7.60 12.89
CA LEU A 295 16.27 -8.07 12.00
C LEU A 295 16.83 -8.77 10.75
N SER A 296 18.15 -8.66 10.50
CA SER A 296 18.81 -9.11 9.27
C SER A 296 18.64 -10.59 8.93
N SER A 297 18.38 -11.46 9.92
CA SER A 297 18.17 -12.90 9.68
C SER A 297 16.75 -13.25 9.19
N ARG A 298 15.78 -12.34 9.37
CA ARG A 298 14.36 -12.58 9.04
C ARG A 298 13.85 -11.78 7.85
N PHE A 299 14.63 -10.80 7.39
CA PHE A 299 14.42 -10.13 6.10
C PHE A 299 15.25 -10.83 5.05
N SER A 300 14.61 -11.28 3.98
CA SER A 300 15.26 -12.16 3.02
C SER A 300 16.11 -11.40 1.99
N GLU A 301 15.92 -10.08 1.84
CA GLU A 301 16.56 -9.32 0.76
C GLU A 301 16.93 -7.87 1.15
N ASP A 302 18.18 -7.51 0.87
CA ASP A 302 18.75 -6.18 1.08
C ASP A 302 18.91 -5.42 -0.26
N PHE A 303 18.38 -4.20 -0.33
CA PHE A 303 18.63 -3.25 -1.41
C PHE A 303 19.53 -2.11 -0.92
N ILE A 304 20.77 -2.10 -1.40
CA ILE A 304 21.74 -1.04 -1.09
C ILE A 304 21.66 0.05 -2.16
N LEU A 305 21.38 1.28 -1.71
CA LEU A 305 21.28 2.48 -2.52
C LEU A 305 22.49 3.37 -2.21
N PRO A 306 23.55 3.34 -3.04
CA PRO A 306 24.75 4.14 -2.83
C PRO A 306 24.48 5.63 -3.04
N ASN A 307 25.47 6.47 -2.68
CA ASN A 307 25.46 7.87 -3.09
C ASN A 307 25.32 8.00 -4.60
N MET A 308 24.56 9.00 -5.02
CA MET A 308 24.34 9.33 -6.42
C MET A 308 25.65 9.81 -7.06
N SER A 309 26.01 9.26 -8.23
CA SER A 309 27.20 9.71 -8.96
C SER A 309 27.07 11.18 -9.40
N SER A 310 28.19 11.86 -9.60
CA SER A 310 28.19 13.28 -10.01
C SER A 310 27.46 13.50 -11.34
N THR A 311 27.66 12.60 -12.30
CA THR A 311 26.92 12.60 -13.58
C THR A 311 25.41 12.50 -13.35
N ARG A 312 25.00 11.70 -12.38
CA ARG A 312 23.60 11.46 -12.10
C ARG A 312 22.94 12.60 -11.33
N CYS A 313 23.67 13.22 -10.42
CA CYS A 313 23.27 14.48 -9.78
C CYS A 313 23.03 15.58 -10.84
N LEU A 314 23.85 15.62 -11.90
CA LEU A 314 23.70 16.58 -13.00
C LEU A 314 22.45 16.30 -13.86
N GLU A 315 22.18 15.03 -14.18
CA GLU A 315 20.94 14.61 -14.86
C GLU A 315 19.69 14.97 -14.05
N LEU A 316 19.72 14.77 -12.72
CA LEU A 316 18.63 15.17 -11.84
C LEU A 316 18.47 16.70 -11.79
N LEU A 317 19.58 17.43 -11.74
CA LEU A 317 19.58 18.90 -11.74
C LEU A 317 18.90 19.45 -13.02
N ASP A 318 19.29 18.94 -14.20
CA ASP A 318 18.68 19.32 -15.47
C ASP A 318 17.17 19.02 -15.48
N LYS A 319 16.76 17.84 -14.99
CA LYS A 319 15.34 17.47 -14.89
C LYS A 319 14.54 18.46 -14.03
N GLU A 320 15.03 18.82 -12.85
CA GLU A 320 14.36 19.75 -11.93
C GLU A 320 14.29 21.18 -12.49
N LEU A 321 15.35 21.63 -13.19
CA LEU A 321 15.38 22.92 -13.88
C LEU A 321 14.37 22.98 -15.02
N ARG A 322 14.30 21.93 -15.86
CA ARG A 322 13.29 21.82 -16.94
C ARG A 322 11.87 21.84 -16.39
N GLY A 323 11.62 21.15 -15.28
CA GLY A 323 10.34 21.19 -14.57
C GLY A 323 9.96 22.61 -14.12
N SER A 324 10.97 23.42 -13.76
CA SER A 324 10.82 24.85 -13.44
C SER A 324 10.82 25.76 -14.68
N LYS A 325 10.76 25.21 -15.90
CA LYS A 325 10.86 25.92 -17.18
C LYS A 325 12.17 26.70 -17.39
N VAL A 326 13.23 26.33 -16.67
CA VAL A 326 14.59 26.85 -16.86
C VAL A 326 15.35 25.81 -17.68
N VAL A 327 15.78 26.18 -18.89
CA VAL A 327 16.41 25.25 -19.82
C VAL A 327 17.77 25.78 -20.25
N ASP A 328 18.81 24.96 -20.09
CA ASP A 328 20.12 25.18 -20.67
C ASP A 328 20.51 23.97 -21.53
N GLN A 329 21.03 24.21 -22.74
CA GLN A 329 21.41 23.14 -23.67
C GLN A 329 22.80 22.57 -23.36
N GLY A 330 23.64 23.31 -22.62
CA GLY A 330 25.01 22.95 -22.29
C GLY A 330 25.17 22.21 -20.96
N LEU A 331 24.09 21.99 -20.19
CA LEU A 331 24.15 21.37 -18.86
C LEU A 331 24.34 19.84 -18.92
N LEU A 332 23.88 19.20 -19.99
CA LEU A 332 24.03 17.75 -20.25
C LEU A 332 24.85 17.46 -21.51
N ASP A 333 25.50 18.46 -22.09
CA ASP A 333 26.36 18.31 -23.25
C ASP A 333 27.82 18.11 -22.79
N PRO A 334 28.41 16.90 -22.94
CA PRO A 334 29.79 16.65 -22.52
C PRO A 334 30.84 17.54 -23.20
N SER A 335 30.51 18.17 -24.33
CA SER A 335 31.39 19.11 -25.04
C SER A 335 31.30 20.55 -24.54
N SER A 336 30.36 20.83 -23.63
CA SER A 336 30.12 22.16 -23.08
C SER A 336 31.00 22.44 -21.86
N SER A 337 31.64 23.61 -21.84
CA SER A 337 32.35 24.11 -20.65
C SER A 337 31.48 24.16 -19.39
N LEU A 338 30.16 24.40 -19.55
CA LEU A 338 29.20 24.40 -18.43
C LEU A 338 29.04 23.00 -17.83
N TYR A 339 29.03 21.95 -18.66
CA TYR A 339 28.94 20.58 -18.19
C TYR A 339 30.16 20.22 -17.34
N GLU A 340 31.37 20.52 -17.83
CA GLU A 340 32.61 20.24 -17.10
C GLU A 340 32.67 21.00 -15.75
N GLU A 341 32.31 22.28 -15.75
CA GLU A 341 32.27 23.11 -14.54
C GLU A 341 31.25 22.58 -13.53
N MET A 342 30.02 22.32 -13.96
CA MET A 342 28.95 21.82 -13.09
C MET A 342 29.24 20.41 -12.57
N LEU A 343 29.81 19.54 -13.41
CA LEU A 343 30.20 18.19 -12.99
C LEU A 343 31.28 18.25 -11.90
N ARG A 344 32.24 19.17 -12.01
CA ARG A 344 33.27 19.38 -10.99
C ARG A 344 32.68 19.89 -9.67
N ILE A 345 31.83 20.92 -9.72
CA ILE A 345 31.15 21.45 -8.52
C ILE A 345 30.36 20.33 -7.81
N ILE A 346 29.58 19.56 -8.57
CA ILE A 346 28.81 18.45 -8.02
C ILE A 346 29.72 17.36 -7.46
N ALA A 347 30.84 17.04 -8.11
CA ALA A 347 31.80 16.07 -7.60
C ALA A 347 32.39 16.50 -6.24
N ASP A 348 32.66 17.79 -6.06
CA ASP A 348 33.09 18.33 -4.77
C ASP A 348 31.96 18.23 -3.72
N MET A 349 30.71 18.51 -4.10
CA MET A 349 29.55 18.43 -3.22
C MET A 349 29.24 17.00 -2.75
N VAL A 350 29.39 15.99 -3.62
CA VAL A 350 29.15 14.56 -3.29
C VAL A 350 30.10 14.05 -2.20
N ASN A 351 31.27 14.68 -2.04
CA ASN A 351 32.25 14.34 -1.01
C ASN A 351 32.01 15.03 0.34
N LEU A 352 30.98 15.87 0.47
CA LEU A 352 30.63 16.51 1.74
C LEU A 352 30.07 15.50 2.74
N GLU A 353 30.45 15.66 4.02
CA GLU A 353 30.08 14.75 5.12
C GLU A 353 28.56 14.56 5.27
N ASN A 354 27.78 15.62 5.00
CA ASN A 354 26.32 15.63 5.14
C ASN A 354 25.57 15.64 3.80
N TRP A 355 26.17 15.08 2.74
CA TRP A 355 25.56 15.06 1.42
C TRP A 355 24.20 14.31 1.40
N GLY A 356 23.14 15.05 1.09
CA GLY A 356 21.76 14.60 1.05
C GLY A 356 21.28 14.08 -0.31
N ASN A 357 22.19 13.82 -1.26
CA ASN A 357 21.87 13.28 -2.59
C ASN A 357 20.76 14.08 -3.30
N ALA A 358 19.66 13.42 -3.71
CA ALA A 358 18.57 14.08 -4.44
C ALA A 358 17.95 15.24 -3.65
N ARG A 359 18.00 15.22 -2.31
CA ARG A 359 17.51 16.32 -1.48
C ARG A 359 18.30 17.60 -1.73
N ASP A 360 19.62 17.48 -1.76
CA ASP A 360 20.52 18.62 -1.94
C ASP A 360 20.53 19.07 -3.40
N VAL A 361 20.54 18.15 -4.37
CA VAL A 361 20.41 18.48 -5.79
C VAL A 361 19.13 19.27 -6.06
N LYS A 362 17.99 18.85 -5.49
CA LYS A 362 16.72 19.59 -5.60
C LYS A 362 16.78 20.96 -4.94
N SER A 363 17.49 21.09 -3.82
CA SER A 363 17.72 22.37 -3.14
C SER A 363 18.53 23.33 -4.03
N VAL A 364 19.61 22.82 -4.65
CA VAL A 364 20.41 23.55 -5.64
C VAL A 364 19.56 23.98 -6.83
N ALA A 365 18.78 23.06 -7.42
CA ALA A 365 17.90 23.35 -8.55
C ALA A 365 16.92 24.49 -8.24
N LYS A 366 16.28 24.46 -7.06
CA LYS A 366 15.38 25.53 -6.61
C LYS A 366 16.08 26.88 -6.49
N ARG A 367 17.30 26.90 -5.93
CA ARG A 367 18.12 28.12 -5.81
C ARG A 367 18.49 28.68 -7.20
N LEU A 368 18.93 27.82 -8.11
CA LEU A 368 19.26 28.20 -9.48
C LEU A 368 18.04 28.74 -10.25
N ALA A 369 16.91 28.05 -10.17
CA ALA A 369 15.67 28.50 -10.80
C ALA A 369 15.23 29.87 -10.28
N ARG A 370 15.27 30.07 -8.95
CA ARG A 370 14.98 31.37 -8.33
C ARG A 370 15.91 32.47 -8.85
N SER A 371 17.21 32.20 -8.93
CA SER A 371 18.19 33.15 -9.48
C SER A 371 17.88 33.51 -10.93
N ALA A 372 17.57 32.52 -11.76
CA ALA A 372 17.19 32.73 -13.16
C ALA A 372 15.96 33.64 -13.31
N PHE A 373 14.92 33.45 -12.49
CA PHE A 373 13.74 34.31 -12.52
C PHE A 373 14.02 35.74 -12.02
N ILE A 374 14.85 35.91 -10.99
CA ILE A 374 15.27 37.24 -10.52
C ILE A 374 16.04 37.98 -11.62
N SER A 375 16.97 37.30 -12.30
CA SER A 375 17.74 37.87 -13.41
C SER A 375 16.85 38.20 -14.61
N ALA A 376 15.88 37.37 -14.93
CA ALA A 376 14.89 37.65 -15.98
C ALA A 376 14.02 38.88 -15.65
N GLY A 377 13.61 39.06 -14.39
CA GLY A 377 12.82 40.20 -13.94
C GLY A 377 13.58 41.52 -13.90
N LYS A 378 14.91 41.49 -13.76
CA LYS A 378 15.80 42.67 -13.79
C LYS A 378 16.19 43.10 -15.21
N ALA A 379 15.87 42.32 -16.25
CA ALA A 379 16.20 42.66 -17.62
C ALA A 379 15.31 43.83 -18.12
N PRO A 380 15.88 44.87 -18.77
CA PRO A 380 15.09 46.01 -19.24
C PRO A 380 14.00 45.56 -20.23
N LEU A 381 12.78 46.10 -20.03
CA LEU A 381 11.53 45.78 -20.73
C LEU A 381 11.59 45.86 -22.27
N HIS A 382 12.63 46.47 -22.83
CA HIS A 382 12.79 46.63 -24.29
C HIS A 382 13.17 45.34 -25.05
N ARG A 383 13.28 44.19 -24.36
CA ARG A 383 13.62 42.89 -24.96
C ARG A 383 12.49 41.85 -24.93
N PHE A 384 11.30 42.25 -24.48
CA PHE A 384 10.14 41.34 -24.31
C PHE A 384 9.40 40.98 -25.60
N MET A 385 9.74 41.59 -26.75
CA MET A 385 9.08 41.30 -28.03
C MET A 385 9.80 40.28 -28.94
N LEU A 386 10.87 39.64 -28.49
CA LEU A 386 11.55 38.57 -29.26
C LEU A 386 11.86 37.34 -28.38
N MET A 387 10.82 36.72 -27.81
CA MET A 387 10.90 35.31 -27.37
C MET A 387 10.84 34.39 -28.58
N LYS A 388 12.00 34.19 -29.23
CA LYS A 388 12.38 32.98 -30.00
C LYS A 388 13.82 33.17 -30.51
N ARG A 389 14.81 33.01 -29.61
CA ARG A 389 16.15 32.42 -29.86
C ARG A 389 17.17 32.90 -28.84
N ARG A 390 17.87 31.91 -28.29
CA ARG A 390 19.27 31.91 -27.85
C ARG A 390 19.68 32.96 -26.81
N ARG A 391 19.97 32.49 -25.59
CA ARG A 391 21.22 32.85 -24.91
C ARG A 391 21.76 31.64 -24.14
N SER A 392 23.00 31.30 -24.45
CA SER A 392 23.89 30.46 -23.66
C SER A 392 24.29 31.20 -22.38
N TRP A 393 24.43 30.45 -21.30
CA TRP A 393 24.91 30.91 -20.00
C TRP A 393 26.30 31.55 -20.07
N SER A 394 26.62 32.52 -19.20
CA SER A 394 27.95 33.15 -19.13
C SER A 394 28.52 33.12 -17.72
N HIS A 395 29.83 32.87 -17.62
CA HIS A 395 30.69 32.61 -16.45
C HIS A 395 30.52 33.46 -15.17
N ARG A 396 29.72 34.53 -15.14
CA ARG A 396 29.63 35.43 -13.97
C ARG A 396 28.60 35.00 -12.93
N ASP A 397 27.70 34.08 -13.27
CA ASP A 397 26.63 33.65 -12.36
C ASP A 397 27.03 32.46 -11.47
N ALA A 398 28.24 31.91 -11.64
CA ALA A 398 28.71 30.70 -10.95
C ALA A 398 29.52 30.96 -9.65
N THR A 399 29.92 32.19 -9.34
CA THR A 399 30.90 32.47 -8.27
C THR A 399 30.32 32.97 -6.93
N SER A 400 29.01 32.81 -6.69
CA SER A 400 28.44 33.01 -5.35
C SER A 400 27.85 31.71 -4.80
N PHE A 401 28.73 30.76 -4.47
CA PHE A 401 28.40 29.55 -3.72
C PHE A 401 28.70 29.72 -2.25
#